data_AF-A0A2G1VKS2-F1
#
_entry.id   AF-A0A2G1VKS2-F1
#
_cell.length_a   1.000
_cell.length_b   1.000
_cell.length_c   1.000
_cell.angle_alpha   90.00
_cell.angle_beta   90.00
_cell.angle_gamma   90.00
#
_symmetry.space_group_name_H-M   'P 1'
#
loop_
_entity.id
_entity.type
_entity.pdbx_description
1 polymer ?
#
loop_
_entity_poly.entity_id
_entity_poly.type
_entity_poly.pdbx_seq_one_letter_code
_entity_poly.pdbx_strand_id
1 'polypeptide(L)' 'MKGTLLILMFFAVTTGCSNRAVYDNVRIHQRNECANEPPSTYFECIERAHKSYEEYERERKEVLEKAESDVKLP' A
#
# COMPACT_ATOMS: atom_id res chain seq x y z
N MET A 1 -18.01 32.65 -13.18
CA MET A 1 -16.61 32.86 -12.74
C MET A 1 -16.35 32.38 -11.31
N LYS A 2 -17.12 32.78 -10.29
CA LYS A 2 -16.91 32.32 -8.90
C LYS A 2 -17.07 30.80 -8.70
N GLY A 3 -18.08 30.18 -9.32
CA GLY A 3 -18.32 28.73 -9.22
C GLY A 3 -17.22 27.90 -9.91
N THR A 4 -16.68 28.37 -11.02
CA THR A 4 -15.57 27.72 -11.74
C THR A 4 -14.30 27.66 -10.90
N LEU A 5 -14.03 28.70 -10.11
CA LEU A 5 -12.89 28.76 -9.18
C LEU A 5 -13.02 27.77 -8.02
N LEU A 6 -14.23 27.60 -7.48
CA LEU A 6 -14.50 26.63 -6.41
C LEU A 6 -14.35 25.19 -6.90
N ILE A 7 -14.77 24.90 -8.14
CA ILE A 7 -14.61 23.57 -8.75
C ILE A 7 -13.12 23.25 -8.96
N LEU A 8 -12.34 24.19 -9.50
CA LEU A 8 -10.89 24.03 -9.67
C LEU A 8 -10.17 23.80 -8.33
N MET A 9 -10.57 24.54 -7.29
CA MET A 9 -10.03 24.37 -5.94
C MET A 9 -10.36 22.99 -5.36
N PHE A 10 -11.57 22.47 -5.61
CA PHE A 10 -11.98 21.14 -5.14
C PHE A 10 -11.14 20.02 -5.78
N PHE A 11 -10.90 20.08 -7.09
CA PHE A 11 -10.06 19.09 -7.78
C PHE A 11 -8.62 19.06 -7.27
N ALA A 12 -8.04 20.21 -6.91
CA ALA A 12 -6.68 20.30 -6.40
C ALA A 12 -6.48 19.59 -5.04
N VAL A 13 -7.54 19.45 -4.23
CA VAL A 13 -7.45 18.75 -2.93
C VAL A 13 -7.57 17.23 -3.09
N THR A 14 -8.16 16.75 -4.20
CA THR A 14 -8.37 15.32 -4.43
C THR A 14 -7.14 14.56 -4.93
N THR A 15 -6.08 15.26 -5.36
CA THR A 15 -4.84 14.62 -5.85
C THR A 15 -3.92 14.09 -4.74
N GLY A 16 -4.35 14.15 -3.48
CA GLY A 16 -3.54 13.83 -2.31
C GLY A 16 -3.54 12.37 -1.84
N CYS A 17 -4.22 11.44 -2.53
CA CYS A 17 -4.18 10.02 -2.15
C CYS A 17 -2.79 9.42 -2.42
N SER A 18 -1.93 9.42 -1.41
CA SER A 18 -0.60 8.82 -1.47
C SER A 18 -0.66 7.33 -1.13
N ASN A 19 -0.31 6.47 -2.09
CA ASN A 19 -0.21 5.02 -1.88
C ASN A 19 0.78 4.66 -0.75
N ARG A 20 1.85 5.44 -0.61
CA ARG A 20 2.81 5.30 0.50
C ARG A 20 2.16 5.54 1.85
N ALA A 21 1.37 6.60 1.98
CA ALA A 21 0.69 6.91 3.23
C ALA A 21 -0.32 5.81 3.61
N VAL A 22 -1.04 5.25 2.63
CA VAL A 22 -1.94 4.11 2.88
C VAL A 22 -1.14 2.89 3.34
N TYR A 23 -0.08 2.53 2.63
CA TYR A 23 0.77 1.39 2.98
C TYR A 23 1.38 1.53 4.38
N ASP A 24 1.95 2.69 4.70
CA ASP A 24 2.59 2.92 5.99
C ASP A 24 1.61 2.76 7.15
N ASN A 25 0.36 3.25 7.00
CA ASN A 25 -0.67 3.07 8.02
C ASN A 25 -1.04 1.59 8.21
N VAL A 26 -1.19 0.83 7.12
CA VAL A 26 -1.46 -0.61 7.17
C VAL A 26 -0.30 -1.37 7.84
N ARG A 27 0.95 -1.06 7.45
CA ARG A 27 2.15 -1.69 8.01
C ARG A 27 2.29 -1.43 9.51
N ILE A 28 2.05 -0.19 9.96
CA ILE A 28 2.08 0.18 11.38
C ILE A 28 1.02 -0.61 12.15
N HIS A 29 -0.20 -0.70 11.61
CA HIS A 29 -1.26 -1.48 12.24
C HIS A 29 -0.89 -2.96 12.36
N GLN A 30 -0.41 -3.59 11.28
CA GLN A 30 0.07 -4.98 11.30
C GLN A 30 1.16 -5.21 12.34
N ARG A 31 2.12 -4.28 12.44
CA ARG A 31 3.19 -4.35 13.44
C ARG A 31 2.64 -4.32 14.87
N ASN A 32 1.63 -3.49 15.12
CA ASN A 32 0.98 -3.40 16.42
C ASN A 32 0.21 -4.68 16.77
N GLU A 33 -0.45 -5.30 15.78
CA GLU A 33 -1.16 -6.57 15.97
C GLU A 33 -0.21 -7.73 16.34
N CYS A 34 1.06 -7.67 15.95
CA CYS A 34 2.03 -8.70 16.35
C CYS A 34 2.20 -8.78 17.88
N ALA A 35 1.88 -7.75 18.66
CA ALA A 35 1.88 -7.83 20.12
C ALA A 35 0.79 -8.78 20.67
N ASN A 36 -0.24 -9.08 19.89
CA ASN A 36 -1.33 -9.98 20.23
C ASN A 36 -1.09 -11.42 19.77
N GLU A 37 -0.04 -11.66 18.97
CA GLU A 37 0.29 -13.00 18.46
C GLU A 37 0.96 -13.87 19.56
N PRO A 38 0.70 -15.19 19.56
CA PRO A 38 1.44 -16.13 20.39
C PRO A 38 2.97 -16.03 20.20
N PRO A 39 3.77 -16.37 21.23
CA PRO A 39 5.23 -16.32 21.12
C PRO A 39 5.83 -17.11 19.95
N SER A 40 5.16 -18.20 19.53
CA SER A 40 5.59 -19.04 18.41
C SER A 40 5.45 -18.36 17.05
N THR A 41 4.50 -17.43 16.88
CA THR A 41 4.19 -16.75 15.61
C THR A 41 4.62 -15.29 15.59
N TYR A 42 4.99 -14.73 16.74
CA TYR A 42 5.46 -13.34 16.87
C TYR A 42 6.56 -12.98 15.86
N PHE A 43 7.60 -13.81 15.77
CA PHE A 43 8.75 -13.54 14.89
C PHE A 43 8.36 -13.58 13.41
N GLU A 44 7.47 -14.48 13.02
CA GLU A 44 6.97 -14.53 11.65
C GLU A 44 6.08 -13.31 11.33
N CYS A 45 5.25 -12.89 12.29
CA CYS A 45 4.41 -11.70 12.16
C CYS A 45 5.25 -10.44 11.96
N ILE A 46 6.24 -10.22 12.85
CA ILE A 46 7.03 -8.99 12.82
C ILE A 46 7.87 -8.89 11.56
N GLU A 47 8.38 -10.01 11.04
CA GLU A 47 9.15 -10.07 9.80
C GLU A 47 8.29 -9.65 8.60
N ARG A 48 7.04 -10.12 8.53
CA ARG A 48 6.09 -9.69 7.49
C ARG A 48 5.77 -8.20 7.56
N ALA A 49 5.68 -7.64 8.77
CA ALA A 49 5.42 -6.21 8.98
C ALA A 49 6.67 -5.32 8.77
N HIS A 50 7.86 -5.90 8.53
CA HIS A 50 9.11 -5.15 8.39
C HIS A 50 9.40 -4.67 6.96
N LYS A 51 8.60 -5.10 5.98
CA LYS A 51 8.78 -4.78 4.56
C LYS A 51 8.70 -3.28 4.27
N SER A 52 9.73 -2.75 3.61
CA SER A 52 9.76 -1.35 3.16
C SER A 52 8.70 -1.07 2.08
N TYR A 53 8.31 0.19 1.91
CA TYR A 53 7.35 0.55 0.85
C TYR A 53 7.92 0.27 -0.54
N GLU A 54 9.20 0.53 -0.73
CA GLU A 54 9.91 0.33 -1.99
C GLU A 54 9.96 -1.15 -2.38
N GLU A 55 10.18 -2.04 -1.41
CA GLU A 55 10.15 -3.49 -1.61
C GLU A 55 8.74 -3.99 -1.92
N TYR A 56 7.74 -3.55 -1.16
CA TYR A 56 6.32 -3.85 -1.44
C TYR A 56 5.92 -3.42 -2.85
N GLU A 57 6.26 -2.21 -3.27
CA GLU A 57 5.91 -1.71 -4.60
C GLU A 57 6.62 -2.47 -5.73
N ARG A 58 7.87 -2.89 -5.51
CA ARG A 58 8.60 -3.71 -6.49
C ARG A 58 7.94 -5.07 -6.66
N GLU A 59 7.71 -5.80 -5.57
CA GLU A 59 7.06 -7.11 -5.61
C GLU A 59 5.65 -7.02 -6.21
N ARG A 60 4.89 -5.98 -5.86
CA ARG A 60 3.56 -5.74 -6.42
C ARG A 60 3.60 -5.61 -7.94
N LYS A 61 4.61 -4.90 -8.49
CA LYS A 61 4.78 -4.76 -9.94
C LYS A 61 5.16 -6.08 -10.59
N GLU A 62 6.09 -6.82 -10.00
CA GLU A 62 6.50 -8.14 -10.50
C GLU A 62 5.32 -9.12 -10.58
N VAL A 63 4.44 -9.12 -9.56
CA VAL A 63 3.22 -9.94 -9.56
C VAL A 63 2.26 -9.53 -10.68
N LEU A 64 2.09 -8.23 -10.91
CA LEU A 64 1.22 -7.72 -11.98
C LEU A 64 1.77 -8.04 -13.36
N GLU A 65 3.07 -7.83 -13.59
CA GLU A 65 3.75 -8.15 -14.85
C GLU A 65 3.69 -9.65 -15.14
N LYS A 66 3.91 -10.49 -14.13
CA LYS A 66 3.77 -11.94 -14.26
C LYS A 66 2.34 -12.34 -14.62
N ALA A 67 1.34 -11.82 -13.90
CA ALA A 67 -0.06 -12.09 -14.18
C ALA A 67 -0.44 -11.66 -15.62
N GLU A 68 0.06 -10.52 -16.08
CA GLU A 68 -0.13 -10.08 -17.47
C GLU A 68 0.54 -11.01 -18.49
N SER A 69 1.72 -11.56 -18.18
CA SER A 69 2.40 -12.52 -19.04
C SER A 69 1.69 -13.87 -19.13
N ASP A 70 1.16 -14.37 -17.99
CA ASP A 70 0.45 -15.64 -17.91
C ASP A 70 -0.88 -15.58 -18.70
N VAL A 71 -1.55 -14.42 -18.70
CA VAL A 71 -2.78 -14.17 -19.49
C VAL A 71 -2.50 -14.06 -20.99
N LYS A 72 -1.30 -13.64 -21.40
CA LYS A 72 -0.91 -13.51 -22.82
C LYS A 72 -0.38 -14.81 -23.42
N LEU A 73 -0.20 -15.86 -22.63
CA LEU A 73 0.19 -17.18 -23.14
C LEU A 73 -1.06 -17.87 -23.76
N PRO A 74 -1.01 -18.30 -25.04
CA PRO A 74 -2.12 -19.02 -25.67
C PRO A 74 -2.38 -20.40 -25.05
#